data_AF-A0P4W3-F1
#
_entry.id   AF-A0P4W3-F1
#
_cell.length_a   1.000
_cell.length_b   1.000
_cell.length_c   1.000
_cell.angle_alpha   90.00
_cell.angle_beta   90.00
_cell.angle_gamma   90.00
#
_symmetry.space_group_name_H-M   'P 1'
#
loop_
_entity.id
_entity.type
_entity.pdbx_description
1 polymer ?
#
loop_
_entity_poly.entity_id
_entity_poly.type
_entity_poly.pdbx_seq_one_letter_code
_entity_poly.pdbx_strand_id
1 'polypeptide(L)'
;MLSKILLVAVSLFLMSCATLDSKEQQYPAPHNDYTGVVVQEHFSSEEPNNFMIRTCRMYGGLNQDSVENLGKDRLLQYIMQFKCNYAGKLQDEVRIDGKSSVRLNGASAKNKCENLGFEVGTVRFRKCMEELTR
;
A
#
# COMPACT_ATOMS: atom_id res chain seq x y z
N MET A 1 -18.77 -12.17 -60.40
CA MET A 1 -19.56 -11.61 -59.28
C MET A 1 -19.18 -12.21 -57.92
N LEU A 2 -18.96 -13.53 -57.82
CA LEU A 2 -18.53 -14.21 -56.58
C LEU A 2 -17.28 -13.61 -55.90
N SER A 3 -16.24 -13.27 -56.66
CA SER A 3 -15.00 -12.69 -56.12
C SER A 3 -15.20 -11.30 -55.49
N LYS A 4 -16.13 -10.49 -56.00
CA LYS A 4 -16.46 -9.18 -55.42
C LYS A 4 -17.23 -9.33 -54.10
N ILE A 5 -18.11 -10.34 -54.01
CA ILE A 5 -18.86 -10.65 -52.77
C ILE A 5 -17.92 -11.16 -51.68
N LEU A 6 -16.93 -11.99 -52.05
CA LEU A 6 -15.92 -12.50 -51.12
C LEU A 6 -15.04 -11.37 -50.56
N LEU A 7 -14.63 -10.42 -51.40
CA LEU A 7 -13.83 -9.26 -50.99
C LEU A 7 -14.60 -8.34 -50.02
N VAL A 8 -15.90 -8.12 -50.28
CA VAL A 8 -16.76 -7.34 -49.38
C VAL A 8 -16.97 -8.06 -48.05
N ALA A 9 -17.18 -9.38 -48.07
CA ALA A 9 -17.33 -10.17 -46.84
C ALA A 9 -16.06 -10.13 -45.97
N VAL A 10 -14.87 -10.23 -46.57
CA VAL A 10 -13.60 -10.13 -45.84
C VAL A 10 -13.39 -8.75 -45.23
N SER A 11 -13.79 -7.67 -45.91
CA SER A 11 -13.68 -6.31 -45.38
C SER A 11 -14.61 -6.03 -44.18
N LEU A 12 -15.76 -6.69 -44.10
CA LEU A 12 -16.70 -6.58 -42.98
C LEU A 12 -16.16 -7.20 -41.68
N PHE A 13 -15.36 -8.26 -41.77
CA PHE A 13 -14.74 -8.89 -40.59
C PHE A 13 -13.58 -8.07 -39.99
N LEU A 14 -13.00 -7.14 -40.74
CA LEU A 14 -11.88 -6.30 -40.26
C LEU A 14 -12.34 -5.06 -39.50
N MET A 15 -13.64 -4.75 -39.46
CA MET A 15 -14.17 -3.56 -38.77
C MET A 15 -14.59 -3.80 -37.32
N SER A 16 -14.50 -5.03 -36.81
CA SER A 16 -14.66 -5.31 -35.38
C SER A 16 -13.38 -4.93 -34.61
N CYS A 17 -13.05 -3.65 -34.62
CA CYS A 17 -12.02 -3.09 -33.76
C CYS A 17 -12.51 -3.17 -32.32
N ALA A 18 -11.71 -3.79 -31.45
CA ALA A 18 -12.03 -3.99 -30.05
C ALA A 18 -12.36 -2.64 -29.38
N THR A 19 -13.60 -2.50 -28.90
CA THR A 19 -13.96 -1.40 -28.02
C THR A 19 -13.14 -1.57 -26.74
N LEU A 20 -12.15 -0.71 -26.52
CA LEU A 20 -11.49 -0.57 -25.23
C LEU A 20 -12.56 -0.11 -24.24
N ASP A 21 -13.06 -1.04 -23.44
CA ASP A 21 -13.95 -0.75 -22.31
C ASP A 21 -13.12 -0.01 -21.26
N SER A 22 -12.93 1.29 -21.46
CA SER A 22 -12.27 2.18 -20.51
C SER A 22 -13.25 2.48 -19.38
N LYS A 23 -13.64 1.45 -18.61
CA LYS A 23 -14.22 1.70 -17.30
C LYS A 23 -13.15 2.40 -16.49
N GLU A 24 -13.38 3.66 -16.16
CA GLU A 24 -12.56 4.36 -15.18
C GLU A 24 -12.42 3.44 -13.97
N GLN A 25 -11.17 3.16 -13.61
CA GLN A 25 -10.87 2.27 -12.51
C GLN A 25 -11.39 2.93 -11.24
N GLN A 26 -12.53 2.46 -10.76
CA GLN A 26 -13.14 3.02 -9.55
C GLN A 26 -12.35 2.55 -8.34
N TYR A 27 -11.62 3.49 -7.75
CA TYR A 27 -10.89 3.25 -6.52
C TYR A 27 -11.84 3.30 -5.32
N PRO A 28 -11.70 2.38 -4.34
CA PRO A 28 -12.49 2.43 -3.13
C PRO A 28 -12.14 3.67 -2.31
N ALA A 29 -13.03 4.06 -1.41
CA ALA A 29 -12.79 5.14 -0.48
C ALA A 29 -11.59 4.83 0.43
N PRO A 30 -10.81 5.85 0.88
CA PRO A 30 -9.59 5.68 1.68
C PRO A 30 -9.72 4.85 2.98
N HIS A 31 -10.92 4.75 3.55
CA HIS A 31 -11.20 3.99 4.77
C HIS A 31 -11.57 2.52 4.52
N ASN A 32 -11.61 2.08 3.26
CA ASN A 32 -11.89 0.70 2.88
C ASN A 32 -10.61 -0.02 2.46
N ASP A 33 -10.63 -1.34 2.57
CA ASP A 33 -9.58 -2.20 2.04
C ASP A 33 -9.43 -1.99 0.54
N TYR A 34 -8.19 -1.86 0.09
CA TYR A 34 -7.87 -1.82 -1.32
C TYR A 34 -6.96 -3.00 -1.67
N THR A 35 -7.33 -3.72 -2.74
CA THR A 35 -6.47 -4.76 -3.32
C THR A 35 -6.06 -4.30 -4.70
N GLY A 36 -4.75 -4.18 -4.92
CA GLY A 36 -4.16 -3.73 -6.18
C GLY A 36 -3.38 -4.84 -6.87
N VAL A 37 -3.11 -4.64 -8.15
CA VAL A 37 -2.23 -5.48 -8.96
C VAL A 37 -1.24 -4.57 -9.67
N VAL A 38 0.04 -4.95 -9.69
CA VAL A 38 1.11 -4.26 -10.40
C VAL A 38 1.90 -5.25 -11.25
N VAL A 39 2.30 -4.80 -12.44
CA VAL A 39 3.12 -5.58 -13.36
C VAL A 39 4.56 -5.07 -13.26
N GLN A 40 5.51 -5.97 -13.04
CA GLN A 40 6.93 -5.65 -13.10
C GLN A 40 7.38 -5.62 -14.56
N GLU A 41 7.26 -4.44 -15.16
CA GLU A 41 7.76 -4.22 -16.51
C GLU A 41 9.29 -4.14 -16.52
N HIS A 42 9.91 -4.71 -17.55
CA HIS A 42 11.36 -4.72 -17.71
C HIS A 42 11.95 -3.32 -17.94
N PHE A 43 11.13 -2.38 -18.46
CA PHE A 43 11.54 -1.02 -18.80
C PHE A 43 10.85 0.05 -17.95
N SER A 44 10.18 -0.33 -16.85
CA SER A 44 9.61 0.64 -15.92
C SER A 44 10.71 1.38 -15.16
N SER A 45 10.54 2.69 -14.99
CA SER A 45 11.41 3.52 -14.15
C SER A 45 11.09 3.40 -12.66
N GLU A 46 9.91 2.88 -12.31
CA GLU A 46 9.46 2.70 -10.93
C GLU A 46 9.49 1.22 -10.54
N GLU A 47 10.16 0.91 -9.44
CA GLU A 47 10.15 -0.43 -8.85
C GLU A 47 8.75 -0.76 -8.32
N PRO A 48 8.27 -2.02 -8.48
CA PRO A 48 6.94 -2.42 -8.06
C PRO A 48 6.63 -2.12 -6.58
N ASN A 49 7.60 -2.30 -5.69
CA ASN A 49 7.43 -2.00 -4.27
C ASN A 49 7.18 -0.51 -4.01
N ASN A 50 7.85 0.39 -4.74
CA ASN A 50 7.63 1.83 -4.63
C ASN A 50 6.23 2.21 -5.10
N PHE A 51 5.77 1.61 -6.21
CA PHE A 51 4.39 1.77 -6.70
C PHE A 51 3.36 1.31 -5.66
N MET A 52 3.57 0.15 -5.04
CA MET A 52 2.69 -0.41 -4.00
C MET A 52 2.61 0.52 -2.78
N ILE A 53 3.76 0.96 -2.25
CA ILE A 53 3.83 1.89 -1.10
C ILE A 53 3.11 3.20 -1.41
N ARG A 54 3.36 3.79 -2.59
CA ARG A 54 2.72 5.03 -3.01
C ARG A 54 1.20 4.88 -3.09
N THR A 55 0.73 3.79 -3.71
CA THR A 55 -0.70 3.51 -3.86
C THR A 55 -1.38 3.29 -2.50
N CYS A 56 -0.74 2.55 -1.59
CA CYS A 56 -1.30 2.27 -0.28
C CYS A 56 -1.24 3.44 0.72
N ARG A 57 -0.55 4.54 0.38
CA ARG A 57 -0.38 5.70 1.28
C ARG A 57 -1.71 6.25 1.80
N MET A 58 -2.73 6.30 0.95
CA MET A 58 -4.06 6.81 1.32
C MET A 58 -4.97 5.76 1.98
N TYR A 59 -4.60 4.47 1.93
CA TYR A 59 -5.38 3.34 2.44
C TYR A 59 -4.80 2.76 3.76
N GLY A 60 -4.10 3.60 4.52
CA GLY A 60 -3.51 3.21 5.80
C GLY A 60 -2.20 2.42 5.71
N GLY A 61 -1.60 2.28 4.53
CA GLY A 61 -0.28 1.67 4.32
C GLY A 61 -0.31 0.28 3.68
N LEU A 62 0.84 -0.11 3.10
CA LEU A 62 1.03 -1.41 2.45
C LEU A 62 1.17 -2.52 3.50
N ASN A 63 0.37 -3.58 3.38
CA ASN A 63 0.62 -4.80 4.12
C ASN A 63 1.67 -5.64 3.37
N GLN A 64 2.93 -5.59 3.80
CA GLN A 64 4.03 -6.30 3.11
C GLN A 64 3.81 -7.83 3.08
N ASP A 65 3.14 -8.38 4.10
CA ASP A 65 2.84 -9.82 4.20
C ASP A 65 1.77 -10.28 3.18
N SER A 66 1.10 -9.33 2.52
CA SER A 66 0.07 -9.59 1.51
C SER A 66 0.57 -9.60 0.06
N VAL A 67 1.87 -9.36 -0.14
CA VAL A 67 2.44 -9.28 -1.50
C VAL A 67 2.61 -10.68 -2.06
N GLU A 68 1.82 -11.00 -3.08
CA GLU A 68 1.80 -12.31 -3.72
C GLU A 68 2.18 -12.19 -5.20
N ASN A 69 3.04 -13.08 -5.68
CA ASN A 69 3.38 -13.19 -7.10
C ASN A 69 2.35 -14.11 -7.78
N LEU A 70 1.52 -13.55 -8.65
CA LEU A 70 0.48 -14.27 -9.40
C LEU A 70 1.03 -15.00 -10.63
N GLY A 71 2.34 -14.95 -10.87
CA GLY A 71 3.02 -15.55 -12.01
C GLY A 71 3.43 -14.51 -13.04
N LYS A 72 3.42 -14.92 -14.31
CA LYS A 72 3.84 -14.08 -15.43
C LYS A 72 2.70 -13.83 -16.39
N ASP A 73 2.65 -12.62 -16.93
CA ASP A 73 1.76 -12.29 -18.03
C ASP A 73 2.22 -12.93 -19.36
N ARG A 74 1.52 -12.64 -20.45
CA ARG A 74 1.86 -13.17 -21.79
C ARG A 74 3.20 -12.63 -22.33
N LEU A 75 3.70 -11.53 -21.76
CA LEU A 75 4.99 -10.92 -22.09
C LEU A 75 6.10 -11.31 -21.10
N LEU A 76 5.87 -12.33 -20.27
CA LEU A 76 6.81 -12.83 -19.25
C LEU A 76 7.13 -11.83 -18.13
N GLN A 77 6.32 -10.80 -17.95
CA GLN A 77 6.42 -9.81 -16.88
C GLN A 77 5.73 -10.36 -15.61
N TYR A 78 6.35 -10.17 -14.45
CA TYR A 78 5.79 -10.66 -13.20
C TYR A 78 4.57 -9.84 -12.78
N ILE A 79 3.49 -10.50 -12.42
CA ILE A 79 2.28 -9.87 -11.90
C ILE A 79 2.28 -10.05 -10.39
N MET A 80 2.19 -8.96 -9.64
CA MET A 80 2.10 -8.99 -8.19
C MET A 80 0.77 -8.41 -7.72
N GLN A 81 0.13 -9.11 -6.80
CA GLN A 81 -1.03 -8.63 -6.07
C GLN A 81 -0.57 -8.12 -4.70
N PHE A 82 -1.23 -7.07 -4.20
CA PHE A 82 -0.96 -6.50 -2.89
C PHE A 82 -2.25 -5.99 -2.26
N LYS A 83 -2.28 -5.95 -0.93
CA LYS A 83 -3.38 -5.37 -0.16
C LYS A 83 -2.90 -4.14 0.60
N CYS A 84 -3.71 -3.10 0.57
CA CYS A 84 -3.58 -1.93 1.42
C CYS A 84 -4.64 -2.02 2.52
N ASN A 85 -4.17 -1.96 3.75
CA ASN A 85 -4.90 -1.69 5.00
C ASN A 85 -3.96 -2.06 6.15
N TYR A 86 -2.90 -1.28 6.34
CA TYR A 86 -2.04 -1.43 7.52
C TYR A 86 -2.65 -0.75 8.77
N ALA A 87 -3.86 -0.17 8.66
CA ALA A 87 -4.58 0.38 9.82
C ALA A 87 -4.86 -0.69 10.90
N GLY A 88 -4.99 -1.97 10.51
CA GLY A 88 -5.10 -3.09 11.44
C GLY A 88 -3.82 -3.36 12.26
N LYS A 89 -2.62 -3.10 11.72
CA LYS A 89 -1.35 -3.24 12.46
C LYS A 89 -1.03 -1.99 13.29
N LEU A 90 -1.54 -0.82 12.87
CA LEU A 90 -1.50 0.43 13.64
C LEU A 90 -2.46 0.46 14.84
N GLN A 91 -3.38 -0.50 14.99
CA GLN A 91 -4.10 -0.65 16.26
C GLN A 91 -3.18 -1.15 17.39
N ASP A 92 -2.16 -1.96 17.06
CA ASP A 92 -1.15 -2.42 18.00
C ASP A 92 0.14 -1.55 17.98
N GLU A 93 0.32 -0.71 16.96
CA GLU A 93 1.43 0.25 16.87
C GLU A 93 0.98 1.70 17.17
N VAL A 94 0.94 1.96 18.48
CA VAL A 94 0.84 3.20 19.26
C VAL A 94 0.84 4.54 18.48
N ARG A 95 -0.31 5.21 18.56
CA ARG A 95 -0.47 6.65 18.28
C ARG A 95 0.47 7.49 19.16
N ILE A 96 1.15 8.44 18.53
CA ILE A 96 1.57 9.76 19.08
C ILE A 96 1.34 10.72 17.91
N ASP A 97 0.35 11.59 17.86
CA ASP A 97 -0.53 12.12 18.87
C ASP A 97 -1.85 12.39 18.15
N GLY A 98 -2.95 11.75 18.56
CA GLY A 98 -4.24 12.36 18.26
C GLY A 98 -4.30 13.86 18.66
N LYS A 99 -3.66 14.38 19.71
CA LYS A 99 -3.30 13.84 21.04
C LYS A 99 -3.78 12.42 21.35
N SER A 100 -2.82 11.54 21.60
CA SER A 100 -3.01 10.17 22.08
C SER A 100 -1.62 9.68 22.47
N SER A 101 -1.25 9.84 23.73
CA SER A 101 -0.20 9.10 24.41
C SER A 101 -0.87 7.90 25.08
N VAL A 102 -0.45 6.66 24.78
CA VAL A 102 -0.70 5.61 25.76
C VAL A 102 0.25 5.92 26.90
N ARG A 103 -0.29 6.33 28.05
CA ARG A 103 0.47 6.46 29.29
C ARG A 103 1.29 5.20 29.47
N LEU A 104 2.61 5.32 29.37
CA LEU A 104 3.45 4.20 29.71
C LEU A 104 3.28 3.93 31.20
N ASN A 105 3.19 2.66 31.60
CA ASN A 105 3.28 2.33 33.01
C ASN A 105 4.67 2.78 33.54
N GLY A 106 4.77 3.00 34.85
CA GLY A 106 5.99 3.56 35.44
C GLY A 106 7.27 2.75 35.15
N ALA A 107 7.16 1.43 34.95
CA ALA A 107 8.30 0.58 34.64
C ALA A 107 8.79 0.75 33.20
N SER A 108 7.88 0.78 32.23
CA SER A 108 8.20 0.98 30.82
C SER A 108 8.71 2.40 30.54
N ALA A 109 8.14 3.41 31.20
CA ALA A 109 8.61 4.80 31.12
C ALA A 109 10.04 4.95 31.66
N LYS A 110 10.33 4.30 32.80
CA LYS A 110 11.66 4.30 33.42
C LYS A 110 12.73 3.74 32.47
N ASN A 111 12.51 2.53 31.96
CA ASN A 111 13.45 1.88 31.03
C ASN A 111 13.69 2.72 29.78
N LYS A 112 12.64 3.40 29.29
CA LYS A 112 12.76 4.27 28.12
C LYS A 112 13.55 5.55 28.42
N CYS A 113 13.32 6.20 29.56
CA CYS A 113 14.09 7.38 29.96
C CYS A 113 15.57 7.04 30.21
N GLU A 114 15.87 5.90 30.82
CA GLU A 114 17.25 5.42 31.01
C GLU A 114 17.94 5.14 29.66
N ASN A 115 17.26 4.47 28.72
CA ASN A 115 17.78 4.19 27.37
C ASN A 115 18.03 5.46 26.53
N LEU A 116 17.28 6.52 26.79
CA LEU A 116 17.48 7.84 26.18
C LEU A 116 18.60 8.65 26.84
N GLY A 117 19.27 8.09 27.86
CA GLY A 117 20.38 8.71 28.56
C GLY A 117 19.97 9.72 29.64
N PHE A 118 18.72 9.71 30.09
CA PHE A 118 18.32 10.50 31.25
C PHE A 118 18.75 9.79 32.53
N GLU A 119 19.50 10.49 33.37
CA GLU A 119 20.01 9.93 34.63
C GLU A 119 18.92 9.96 35.74
N VAL A 120 18.68 8.80 36.34
CA VAL A 120 17.67 8.59 37.39
C VAL A 120 17.94 9.52 38.58
N GLY A 121 16.88 10.19 39.06
CA GLY A 121 16.97 11.15 40.17
C GLY A 121 17.20 12.60 39.74
N THR A 122 17.42 12.87 38.46
CA THR A 122 17.53 14.24 37.95
C THR A 122 16.18 14.87 37.62
N VAL A 123 16.14 16.21 37.60
CA VAL A 123 14.95 16.97 37.17
C VAL A 123 14.55 16.63 35.73
N ARG A 124 15.54 16.35 34.86
CA ARG A 124 15.30 15.98 33.46
C ARG A 124 14.67 14.58 33.35
N PHE A 125 15.12 13.65 34.18
CA PHE A 125 14.51 12.33 34.27
C PHE A 125 13.08 12.38 34.78
N ARG A 126 12.81 13.20 35.81
CA ARG A 126 11.44 13.44 36.30
C ARG A 126 10.54 14.01 35.21
N LYS A 127 11.01 14.99 34.45
CA LYS A 127 10.27 15.54 33.30
C LYS A 127 10.03 14.48 32.22
N CYS A 128 11.04 13.68 31.87
CA CYS A 128 10.87 12.57 30.92
C CYS A 128 9.79 11.58 31.40
N MET A 129 9.83 11.18 32.66
CA MET A 129 8.82 10.30 33.27
C MET A 129 7.43 10.94 33.25
N GLU A 130 7.31 12.21 33.64
CA GLU A 130 6.04 12.95 33.61
C GLU A 130 5.47 13.03 32.19
N GLU A 131 6.29 13.34 31.17
CA GLU A 131 5.84 13.40 29.77
C GLU A 131 5.42 12.03 29.23
N LEU A 132 6.07 10.93 29.65
CA LEU A 132 5.78 9.58 29.16
C LEU A 132 4.66 8.85 29.92
N THR A 133 4.31 9.33 31.12
CA THR A 133 3.28 8.71 31.99
C THR A 133 2.00 9.53 32.10
N ARG A 134 1.98 10.75 31.54
CA ARG A 134 0.85 11.69 31.55
C ARG A 134 -0.14 11.46 30.42
#